data_AF-A0A162BS05-F1
#
_entry.id   AF-A0A162BS05-F1
#
_cell.length_a   1.000
_cell.length_b   1.000
_cell.length_c   1.000
_cell.angle_alpha   90.00
_cell.angle_beta   90.00
_cell.angle_gamma   90.00
#
_symmetry.space_group_name_H-M   'P 1'
#
loop_
_entity.id
_entity.type
_entity.pdbx_description
1 polymer ?
#
loop_
_entity_poly.entity_id
_entity_poly.type
_entity_poly.pdbx_seq_one_letter_code
_entity_poly.pdbx_strand_id
1 'polypeptide(L)'
;MLRFTTRISLKDIGYPNPIANLEKIKVQEQELAFLTHEDITKLFKAIEGARHPNLDIVTKICLSTGARISEACGLHGSHVIKSGNTYKVTFVNTKGKKNRSVPISQSLYEEIPKKTGPLFTDCRKAFERAINRAGIQLPDGQCTHVMRHTFASHFMMNGGNILALQKVLGHAKIEQTMIYAHFAPSHYEDAVRLSPLKNLINST
;
A
#
# COMPACT_ATOMS: atom_id res chain seq x y z
N MET A 1 8.35 -22.09 -2.16
CA MET A 1 8.16 -23.29 -3.00
C MET A 1 6.68 -23.68 -2.96
N LEU A 2 5.81 -23.02 -3.75
CA LEU A 2 4.36 -23.26 -3.81
C LEU A 2 3.88 -23.10 -5.27
N ARG A 3 4.26 -24.04 -6.14
CA ARG A 3 3.85 -24.08 -7.55
C ARG A 3 3.28 -25.45 -7.95
N PHE A 4 2.64 -26.18 -7.03
CA PHE A 4 2.13 -27.52 -7.31
C PHE A 4 0.61 -27.70 -7.24
N THR A 5 -0.18 -26.74 -6.75
CA THR A 5 -1.64 -26.96 -6.58
C THR A 5 -2.51 -26.50 -7.75
N THR A 6 -1.97 -25.85 -8.77
CA THR A 6 -2.76 -25.34 -9.91
C THR A 6 -2.62 -26.17 -11.18
N ARG A 7 -2.55 -27.51 -11.06
CA ARG A 7 -2.52 -28.41 -12.22
C ARG A 7 -3.30 -29.71 -12.05
N ILE A 8 -4.44 -29.67 -11.35
CA ILE A 8 -5.43 -30.77 -11.35
C ILE A 8 -6.82 -30.17 -11.63
N SER A 9 -6.92 -29.43 -12.74
CA SER A 9 -8.20 -29.08 -13.39
C SER A 9 -8.25 -29.65 -14.81
N LEU A 10 -7.34 -30.57 -15.15
CA LEU A 10 -7.42 -31.40 -16.34
C LEU A 10 -8.11 -32.71 -15.92
N LYS A 11 -9.30 -32.94 -16.47
CA LYS A 11 -10.14 -34.12 -16.27
C LYS A 11 -9.46 -35.39 -16.84
N ASP A 12 -8.38 -35.88 -16.24
CA ASP A 12 -7.71 -37.07 -16.76
C ASP A 12 -7.03 -37.98 -15.71
N ILE A 13 -7.38 -37.85 -14.43
CA ILE A 13 -6.87 -38.77 -13.40
C ILE A 13 -8.03 -39.20 -12.50
N GLY A 14 -8.50 -40.44 -12.68
CA GLY A 14 -9.66 -41.04 -12.01
C GLY A 14 -9.45 -41.43 -10.54
N TYR A 15 -8.56 -40.75 -9.81
CA TYR A 15 -8.33 -41.00 -8.40
C TYR A 15 -8.96 -39.90 -7.53
N PRO A 16 -9.65 -40.24 -6.43
CA PRO A 16 -10.17 -39.25 -5.50
C PRO A 16 -9.01 -38.45 -4.89
N ASN A 17 -9.15 -37.13 -4.81
CA ASN A 17 -8.15 -36.24 -4.24
C ASN A 17 -7.84 -36.66 -2.78
N PRO A 18 -6.63 -37.16 -2.48
CA PRO A 18 -6.30 -37.72 -1.17
C PRO A 18 -6.23 -36.67 -0.05
N ILE A 19 -6.25 -35.38 -0.42
CA ILE A 19 -6.18 -34.23 0.50
C ILE A 19 -7.54 -33.52 0.57
N ALA A 20 -8.58 -34.03 -0.10
CA ALA A 20 -9.91 -33.40 -0.10
C ALA A 20 -10.52 -33.25 1.30
N ASN A 21 -10.21 -34.18 2.21
CA ASN A 21 -10.72 -34.21 3.58
C ASN A 21 -9.75 -33.62 4.61
N LEU A 22 -8.62 -33.05 4.19
CA LEU A 22 -7.71 -32.38 5.12
C LEU A 22 -8.20 -30.95 5.35
N GLU A 23 -8.56 -30.66 6.61
CA GLU A 23 -8.83 -29.29 7.03
C GLU A 23 -7.61 -28.42 6.73
N LYS A 24 -7.85 -27.26 6.11
CA LYS A 24 -6.78 -26.30 5.85
C LYS A 24 -6.17 -25.90 7.19
N ILE A 25 -4.89 -26.23 7.39
CA ILE A 25 -4.12 -25.73 8.52
C ILE A 25 -4.28 -24.21 8.54
N LYS A 26 -4.87 -23.67 9.61
CA LYS A 26 -4.92 -22.24 9.85
C LYS A 26 -3.48 -21.77 10.04
N VAL A 27 -2.89 -21.25 8.97
CA VAL A 27 -1.62 -20.53 9.05
C VAL A 27 -1.88 -19.35 9.98
N GLN A 28 -1.11 -19.25 11.07
CA GLN A 28 -1.15 -18.08 11.94
C GLN A 28 -1.01 -16.83 11.08
N GLU A 29 -1.93 -15.88 11.24
CA GLU A 29 -1.86 -14.60 10.55
C GLU A 29 -0.56 -13.91 10.96
N GLN A 30 0.40 -13.79 10.04
CA GLN A 30 1.63 -13.05 10.30
C GLN A 30 1.25 -11.60 10.60
N GLU A 31 1.76 -11.06 11.70
CA GLU A 31 1.65 -9.63 11.98
C GLU A 31 2.20 -8.81 10.81
N LEU A 32 1.47 -7.76 10.44
CA LEU A 32 1.80 -6.89 9.33
C LEU A 32 2.92 -5.96 9.76
N ALA A 33 4.11 -6.11 9.18
CA ALA A 33 5.20 -5.18 9.42
C ALA A 33 4.94 -3.85 8.72
N PHE A 34 5.08 -2.77 9.47
CA PHE A 34 5.05 -1.40 8.99
C PHE A 34 6.21 -0.61 9.60
N LEU A 35 6.63 0.47 8.95
CA LEU A 35 7.77 1.27 9.39
C LEU A 35 7.34 2.37 10.36
N THR A 36 8.08 2.55 11.45
CA THR A 36 7.93 3.71 12.34
C THR A 36 8.53 4.96 11.71
N HIS A 37 8.26 6.14 12.29
CA HIS A 37 8.90 7.39 11.85
C HIS A 37 10.43 7.33 11.90
N GLU A 38 10.99 6.63 12.89
CA GLU A 38 12.42 6.41 13.01
C GLU A 38 12.95 5.52 11.89
N ASP A 39 12.24 4.43 11.57
CA ASP A 39 12.61 3.52 10.47
C ASP A 39 12.52 4.22 9.11
N ILE A 40 11.51 5.06 8.89
CA ILE A 40 11.39 5.87 7.68
C ILE A 40 12.61 6.79 7.54
N THR A 41 13.04 7.41 8.64
CA THR A 41 14.23 8.28 8.66
C THR A 41 15.50 7.48 8.36
N LYS A 42 15.68 6.30 8.96
CA LYS A 42 16.80 5.40 8.67
C LYS A 42 16.82 4.94 7.22
N LEU A 43 15.64 4.62 6.67
CA LEU A 43 15.47 4.22 5.28
C LEU A 43 15.91 5.33 4.31
N PHE A 44 15.46 6.57 4.49
CA PHE A 44 15.87 7.68 3.62
C PHE A 44 17.38 7.93 3.69
N LYS A 45 17.99 7.90 4.89
CA LYS A 45 19.46 7.95 5.04
C LYS A 45 20.17 6.83 4.28
N ALA A 46 19.64 5.61 4.33
CA ALA A 46 20.20 4.46 3.61
C ALA A 46 20.02 4.56 2.09
N ILE A 47 18.97 5.25 1.61
CA ILE A 47 18.71 5.51 0.18
C ILE A 47 19.71 6.54 -0.35
N GLU A 48 19.94 7.64 0.38
CA GLU A 48 20.93 8.66 0.02
C GLU A 48 22.32 8.04 -0.19
N GLY A 49 22.73 7.13 0.69
CA GLY A 49 24.00 6.40 0.57
C GLY A 49 24.06 5.43 -0.63
N ALA A 50 22.92 4.97 -1.16
CA ALA A 50 22.88 4.01 -2.26
C ALA A 50 23.01 4.64 -3.65
N ARG A 51 22.80 5.96 -3.77
CA ARG A 51 22.87 6.74 -5.03
C ARG A 51 22.06 6.16 -6.20
N HIS A 52 20.94 5.47 -5.93
CA HIS A 52 20.07 5.00 -7.00
C HIS A 52 19.12 6.12 -7.46
N PRO A 53 19.14 6.52 -8.74
CA PRO A 53 18.52 7.76 -9.21
C PRO A 53 16.99 7.83 -8.98
N ASN A 54 16.33 6.67 -8.98
CA ASN A 54 14.86 6.60 -8.88
C ASN A 54 14.34 6.19 -7.50
N LEU A 55 15.21 5.74 -6.58
CA LEU A 55 14.74 5.04 -5.38
C LEU A 55 14.05 5.99 -4.40
N ASP A 56 14.61 7.18 -4.20
CA ASP A 56 14.05 8.21 -3.32
C ASP A 56 12.62 8.60 -3.71
N ILE A 57 12.42 8.99 -4.98
CA ILE A 57 11.11 9.41 -5.52
C ILE A 57 10.11 8.25 -5.46
N VAL A 58 10.51 7.02 -5.81
CA VAL A 58 9.62 5.84 -5.74
C VAL A 58 9.20 5.55 -4.30
N THR A 59 10.11 5.67 -3.33
CA THR A 59 9.82 5.50 -1.90
C THR A 59 8.83 6.57 -1.43
N LYS A 60 9.05 7.84 -1.78
CA LYS A 60 8.12 8.95 -1.48
C LYS A 60 6.73 8.71 -2.05
N ILE A 61 6.62 8.24 -3.30
CA ILE A 61 5.34 7.87 -3.92
C ILE A 61 4.64 6.76 -3.13
N CYS A 62 5.36 5.69 -2.77
CA CYS A 62 4.78 4.56 -2.04
C CYS A 62 4.28 4.99 -0.66
N LEU A 63 5.08 5.76 0.08
CA LEU A 63 4.72 6.28 1.41
C LEU A 63 3.61 7.33 1.36
N SER A 64 3.43 8.04 0.24
CA SER A 64 2.37 9.04 0.09
C SER A 64 1.04 8.47 -0.42
N THR A 65 1.06 7.32 -1.10
CA THR A 65 -0.12 6.80 -1.82
C THR A 65 -0.54 5.38 -1.47
N GLY A 66 0.28 4.63 -0.70
CA GLY A 66 0.03 3.22 -0.43
C GLY A 66 0.17 2.31 -1.66
N ALA A 67 0.91 2.77 -2.68
CA ALA A 67 1.23 1.98 -3.86
C ALA A 67 2.11 0.77 -3.48
N ARG A 68 1.94 -0.35 -4.20
CA ARG A 68 2.96 -1.40 -4.16
C ARG A 68 4.22 -0.88 -4.84
N ILE A 69 5.40 -1.28 -4.36
CA ILE A 69 6.66 -0.85 -4.99
C ILE A 69 6.70 -1.20 -6.49
N SER A 70 6.13 -2.34 -6.88
CA SER A 70 6.03 -2.74 -8.29
C SER A 70 5.13 -1.81 -9.11
N GLU A 71 4.02 -1.34 -8.53
CA GLU A 71 3.10 -0.39 -9.18
C GLU A 71 3.79 0.97 -9.35
N ALA A 72 4.55 1.42 -8.34
CA ALA A 72 5.31 2.67 -8.38
C ALA A 72 6.47 2.62 -9.40
N CYS A 73 7.25 1.54 -9.44
CA CYS A 73 8.28 1.32 -10.47
C CYS A 73 7.69 1.31 -11.89
N GLY A 74 6.48 0.77 -12.05
CA GLY A 74 5.78 0.67 -13.33
C GLY A 74 5.03 1.94 -13.75
N LEU A 75 5.20 3.06 -13.05
CA LEU A 75 4.53 4.32 -13.41
C LEU A 75 5.02 4.86 -14.75
N HIS A 76 4.08 5.46 -15.48
CA HIS A 76 4.29 6.07 -16.78
C HIS A 76 3.95 7.56 -16.69
N GLY A 77 4.54 8.41 -17.53
CA GLY A 77 4.26 9.85 -17.50
C GLY A 77 2.77 10.18 -17.64
N SER A 78 2.04 9.40 -18.44
CA SER A 78 0.59 9.50 -18.63
C SER A 78 -0.24 9.21 -17.37
N HIS A 79 0.34 8.53 -16.37
CA HIS A 79 -0.33 8.22 -15.11
C HIS A 79 -0.30 9.37 -14.10
N VAL A 80 0.57 10.37 -14.32
CA VAL A 80 0.80 11.48 -13.39
C VAL A 80 0.09 12.71 -13.95
N ILE A 81 -1.06 13.05 -13.37
CA ILE A 81 -1.99 14.02 -13.95
C ILE A 81 -2.09 15.23 -13.03
N LYS A 82 -2.05 16.42 -13.64
CA LYS A 82 -2.45 17.68 -13.03
C LYS A 82 -3.81 18.09 -13.59
N SER A 83 -4.76 18.42 -12.73
CA SER A 83 -6.09 18.89 -13.11
C SER A 83 -6.48 20.07 -12.22
N GLY A 84 -6.42 21.29 -12.78
CA GLY A 84 -6.51 22.52 -11.99
C GLY A 84 -5.44 22.55 -10.90
N ASN A 85 -5.88 22.70 -9.64
CA ASN A 85 -5.04 22.70 -8.45
C ASN A 85 -4.89 21.31 -7.79
N THR A 86 -5.36 20.25 -8.46
CA THR A 86 -5.25 18.88 -7.95
C THR A 86 -4.19 18.09 -8.71
N TYR A 87 -3.36 17.37 -7.96
CA TYR A 87 -2.30 16.51 -8.47
C TYR A 87 -2.62 15.07 -8.10
N LYS A 88 -2.52 14.14 -9.04
CA LYS A 88 -2.89 12.74 -8.81
C LYS A 88 -2.00 11.77 -9.57
N VAL A 89 -1.81 10.59 -8.99
CA VAL A 89 -1.17 9.44 -9.63
C VAL A 89 -2.20 8.35 -9.85
N THR A 90 -2.27 7.85 -11.08
CA THR A 90 -3.21 6.79 -11.46
C THR A 90 -2.48 5.46 -11.59
N PHE A 91 -2.85 4.48 -10.77
CA PHE A 91 -2.29 3.14 -10.84
C PHE A 91 -3.20 2.26 -11.69
N VAL A 92 -2.68 1.84 -12.85
CA VAL A 92 -3.34 0.95 -13.79
C VAL A 92 -2.87 -0.48 -13.53
N ASN A 93 -3.78 -1.42 -13.33
CA ASN A 93 -3.45 -2.84 -13.18
C ASN A 93 -3.92 -3.62 -14.42
N THR A 94 -3.00 -4.28 -15.12
CA THR A 94 -3.26 -5.07 -16.33
C THR A 94 -3.95 -6.42 -16.10
N LYS A 95 -4.12 -6.85 -14.84
CA LYS A 95 -4.72 -8.15 -14.47
C LYS A 95 -6.01 -8.00 -13.67
N GLY A 96 -7.02 -7.34 -14.25
CA GLY A 96 -8.40 -7.36 -13.77
C GLY A 96 -8.71 -6.55 -12.49
N LYS A 97 -7.79 -5.72 -12.00
CA LYS A 97 -8.06 -4.80 -10.88
C LYS A 97 -8.46 -3.44 -11.42
N LYS A 98 -9.43 -2.81 -10.74
CA LYS A 98 -9.91 -1.47 -11.06
C LYS A 98 -8.75 -0.47 -11.01
N ASN A 99 -8.71 0.42 -12.00
CA ASN A 99 -7.83 1.59 -11.97
C ASN A 99 -8.20 2.45 -10.77
N ARG A 100 -7.20 3.01 -10.10
CA ARG A 100 -7.40 3.94 -8.98
C ARG A 100 -6.50 5.14 -9.13
N SER A 101 -7.02 6.31 -8.79
CA SER A 101 -6.26 7.54 -8.75
C SER A 101 -6.16 8.01 -7.31
N VAL A 102 -4.94 8.33 -6.88
CA VAL A 102 -4.65 8.80 -5.53
C VAL A 102 -4.11 10.23 -5.62
N PRO A 103 -4.68 11.19 -4.86
CA PRO A 103 -4.14 12.54 -4.82
C PRO A 103 -2.75 12.55 -4.18
N ILE A 104 -1.89 13.44 -4.65
CA ILE A 104 -0.55 13.68 -4.11
C ILE A 104 -0.33 15.18 -3.87
N SER A 105 0.66 15.52 -3.06
CA SER A 105 1.04 16.93 -2.87
C SER A 105 1.62 17.54 -4.14
N GLN A 106 1.55 18.87 -4.23
CA GLN A 106 2.20 19.62 -5.29
C GLN A 106 3.72 19.39 -5.30
N SER A 107 4.35 19.41 -4.13
CA SER A 107 5.79 19.17 -3.99
C SER A 107 6.21 17.82 -4.59
N LEU A 108 5.50 16.75 -4.23
CA LEU A 108 5.79 15.42 -4.76
C LEU A 108 5.52 15.37 -6.27
N TYR A 109 4.49 16.04 -6.76
CA TYR A 109 4.24 16.10 -8.20
C TYR A 109 5.42 16.77 -8.93
N GLU A 110 5.96 17.85 -8.41
CA GLU A 110 7.08 18.58 -9.03
C GLU A 110 8.37 17.76 -9.05
N GLU A 111 8.62 16.94 -8.02
CA GLU A 111 9.77 16.02 -7.97
C GLU A 111 9.67 14.86 -8.99
N ILE A 112 8.46 14.47 -9.41
CA ILE A 112 8.28 13.34 -10.33
C ILE A 112 8.69 13.73 -11.77
N PRO A 113 9.59 12.95 -12.43
CA PRO A 113 10.07 13.23 -13.78
C PRO A 113 8.93 13.40 -14.80
N LYS A 114 9.01 14.45 -15.63
CA LYS A 114 8.03 14.75 -16.69
C LYS A 114 8.52 14.26 -18.04
N LYS A 115 8.41 12.94 -18.29
CA LYS A 115 8.75 12.35 -19.58
C LYS A 115 7.62 11.50 -20.14
N THR A 116 7.52 11.46 -21.46
CA THR A 116 6.66 10.53 -22.18
C THR A 116 7.30 9.15 -22.14
N GLY A 117 6.70 8.20 -21.42
CA GLY A 117 7.30 6.88 -21.24
C GLY A 117 7.28 6.36 -19.80
N PRO A 118 7.91 5.20 -19.55
CA PRO A 118 8.16 4.68 -18.20
C PRO A 118 8.98 5.69 -17.39
N LEU A 119 8.48 6.04 -16.21
CA LEU A 119 9.11 7.06 -15.34
C LEU A 119 10.38 6.53 -14.69
N PHE A 120 10.33 5.29 -14.20
CA PHE A 120 11.39 4.72 -13.37
C PHE A 120 11.91 3.41 -13.96
N THR A 121 13.17 3.11 -13.67
CA THR A 121 13.71 1.76 -13.80
C THR A 121 13.35 0.95 -12.56
N ASP A 122 13.35 -0.38 -12.70
CA ASP A 122 13.02 -1.27 -11.58
C ASP A 122 14.02 -1.11 -10.42
N CYS A 123 13.54 -0.59 -9.29
CA CYS A 123 14.35 -0.34 -8.10
C CYS A 123 14.03 -1.31 -6.95
N ARG A 124 13.26 -2.39 -7.17
CA ARG A 124 12.86 -3.34 -6.11
C ARG A 124 14.04 -3.93 -5.34
N LYS A 125 15.06 -4.42 -6.07
CA LYS A 125 16.28 -4.94 -5.44
C LYS A 125 17.09 -3.85 -4.73
N ALA A 126 17.05 -2.61 -5.24
CA ALA A 126 17.73 -1.49 -4.60
C ALA A 126 17.05 -1.11 -3.28
N PHE A 127 15.72 -1.14 -3.25
CA PHE A 127 14.92 -0.95 -2.04
C PHE A 127 15.20 -2.04 -0.99
N GLU A 128 15.19 -3.30 -1.39
CA GLU A 128 15.52 -4.42 -0.48
C GLU A 128 16.92 -4.26 0.15
N ARG A 129 17.92 -3.87 -0.65
CA ARG A 129 19.26 -3.55 -0.13
C ARG A 129 19.26 -2.34 0.80
N ALA A 130 18.41 -1.34 0.54
CA ALA A 130 18.31 -0.16 1.40
C ALA A 130 17.69 -0.50 2.76
N ILE A 131 16.65 -1.35 2.78
CA ILE A 131 16.06 -1.90 4.01
C ILE A 131 17.11 -2.63 4.84
N ASN A 132 17.88 -3.52 4.20
CA ASN A 132 18.95 -4.26 4.87
C ASN A 132 20.06 -3.33 5.41
N ARG A 133 20.45 -2.30 4.64
CA ARG A 133 21.44 -1.30 5.07
C ARG A 133 20.93 -0.44 6.24
N ALA A 134 19.63 -0.16 6.27
CA ALA A 134 19.00 0.57 7.36
C ALA A 134 18.87 -0.27 8.64
N GLY A 135 19.20 -1.56 8.60
CA GLY A 135 19.07 -2.47 9.73
C GLY A 135 17.62 -2.85 10.06
N ILE A 136 16.69 -2.60 9.15
CA ILE A 136 15.26 -2.84 9.36
C ILE A 136 14.96 -4.32 9.08
N GLN A 137 14.54 -5.05 10.12
CA GLN A 137 14.15 -6.46 10.00
C GLN A 137 12.69 -6.56 9.57
N LEU A 138 12.44 -7.23 8.45
CA LEU A 138 11.08 -7.47 7.95
C LEU A 138 10.82 -8.97 7.83
N PRO A 139 9.60 -9.44 8.11
CA PRO A 139 9.23 -10.82 7.82
C PRO A 139 9.37 -11.15 6.34
N ASP A 140 9.67 -12.41 6.05
CA ASP A 140 9.88 -12.90 4.68
C ASP A 140 8.71 -12.55 3.76
N GLY A 141 9.04 -11.98 2.60
CA GLY A 141 8.06 -11.60 1.57
C GLY A 141 7.33 -10.28 1.80
N GLN A 142 7.44 -9.65 2.98
CA GLN A 142 6.73 -8.40 3.28
C GLN A 142 7.39 -7.15 2.69
N CYS A 143 8.68 -7.21 2.33
CA CYS A 143 9.43 -6.09 1.75
C CYS A 143 8.71 -5.40 0.57
N THR A 144 7.99 -6.16 -0.27
CA THR A 144 7.24 -5.61 -1.41
C THR A 144 6.00 -4.78 -1.03
N HIS A 145 5.48 -4.95 0.19
CA HIS A 145 4.26 -4.33 0.69
C HIS A 145 4.48 -3.47 1.93
N VAL A 146 5.67 -3.50 2.55
CA VAL A 146 5.96 -2.78 3.80
C VAL A 146 5.62 -1.28 3.71
N MET A 147 5.96 -0.60 2.60
CA MET A 147 5.62 0.82 2.43
C MET A 147 4.11 1.06 2.33
N ARG A 148 3.37 0.12 1.75
CA ARG A 148 1.91 0.17 1.68
C ARG A 148 1.28 -0.03 3.05
N HIS A 149 1.79 -0.99 3.83
CA HIS A 149 1.37 -1.20 5.22
C HIS A 149 1.72 0.02 6.08
N THR A 150 2.88 0.63 5.85
CA THR A 150 3.30 1.88 6.49
C THR A 150 2.32 3.00 6.21
N PHE A 151 2.06 3.31 4.93
CA PHE A 151 1.06 4.33 4.59
C PHE A 151 -0.30 4.05 5.24
N ALA A 152 -0.79 2.81 5.13
CA ALA A 152 -2.11 2.46 5.65
C ALA A 152 -2.20 2.57 7.18
N SER A 153 -1.17 2.14 7.90
CA SER A 153 -1.12 2.18 9.37
C SER A 153 -1.07 3.63 9.85
N HIS A 154 -0.14 4.43 9.32
CA HIS A 154 -0.05 5.86 9.66
C HIS A 154 -1.30 6.65 9.25
N PHE A 155 -1.92 6.32 8.11
CA PHE A 155 -3.18 6.93 7.69
C PHE A 155 -4.29 6.71 8.71
N MET A 156 -4.41 5.49 9.24
CA MET A 156 -5.41 5.18 10.28
C MET A 156 -5.03 5.81 11.63
N MET A 157 -3.75 5.76 12.03
CA MET A 157 -3.25 6.43 13.25
C MET A 157 -3.59 7.93 13.25
N ASN A 158 -3.54 8.57 12.09
CA ASN A 158 -3.85 9.99 11.93
C ASN A 158 -5.37 10.28 11.84
N GLY A 159 -6.24 9.34 12.21
CA GLY A 159 -7.70 9.51 12.18
C GLY A 159 -8.32 9.40 10.79
N GLY A 160 -7.63 8.76 9.85
CA GLY A 160 -8.11 8.58 8.49
C GLY A 160 -9.38 7.71 8.42
N ASN A 161 -10.24 8.00 7.44
CA ASN A 161 -11.47 7.23 7.22
C ASN A 161 -11.15 5.87 6.54
N ILE A 162 -11.56 4.76 7.15
CA ILE A 162 -11.28 3.40 6.65
C ILE A 162 -11.83 3.13 5.23
N LEU A 163 -12.99 3.72 4.87
CA LEU A 163 -13.57 3.58 3.54
C LEU A 163 -12.78 4.39 2.50
N ALA A 164 -12.22 5.53 2.89
CA ALA A 164 -11.31 6.27 2.04
C ALA A 164 -10.01 5.47 1.82
N LEU A 165 -9.46 4.87 2.88
CA LEU A 165 -8.28 4.01 2.78
C LEU A 165 -8.53 2.81 1.85
N GLN A 166 -9.69 2.16 1.93
CA GLN A 166 -10.07 1.07 1.04
C GLN A 166 -9.96 1.48 -0.43
N LYS A 167 -10.48 2.67 -0.78
CA LYS A 167 -10.44 3.21 -2.15
C LYS A 167 -9.01 3.55 -2.57
N VAL A 168 -8.22 4.19 -1.71
CA VAL A 168 -6.81 4.55 -1.97
C VAL A 168 -5.96 3.31 -2.22
N LEU A 169 -6.13 2.27 -1.39
CA LEU A 169 -5.43 1.01 -1.53
C LEU A 169 -5.95 0.17 -2.72
N GLY A 170 -7.17 0.44 -3.19
CA GLY A 170 -7.82 -0.34 -4.25
C GLY A 170 -8.20 -1.75 -3.78
N HIS A 171 -8.66 -1.88 -2.53
CA HIS A 171 -9.16 -3.15 -2.00
C HIS A 171 -10.58 -3.41 -2.51
N ALA A 172 -10.79 -4.63 -3.02
CA ALA A 172 -12.07 -5.02 -3.58
C ALA A 172 -13.12 -5.21 -2.49
N LYS A 173 -12.69 -5.75 -1.34
CA LYS A 173 -13.56 -5.96 -0.19
C LYS A 173 -13.01 -5.23 1.04
N ILE A 174 -13.90 -4.81 1.93
CA ILE A 174 -13.54 -3.98 3.10
C ILE A 174 -12.70 -4.78 4.11
N GLU A 175 -12.89 -6.09 4.20
CA GLU A 175 -12.19 -6.99 5.13
C GLU A 175 -10.68 -6.94 4.91
N GLN A 176 -10.23 -6.71 3.67
CA GLN A 176 -8.81 -6.53 3.35
C GLN A 176 -8.19 -5.27 3.98
N THR A 177 -9.03 -4.28 4.29
CA THR A 177 -8.63 -3.00 4.89
C THR A 177 -8.84 -3.01 6.41
N MET A 178 -9.77 -3.84 6.90
CA MET A 178 -10.07 -3.96 8.34
C MET A 178 -8.86 -4.38 9.18
N ILE A 179 -7.86 -5.01 8.56
CA ILE A 179 -6.58 -5.32 9.22
C ILE A 179 -5.87 -4.06 9.79
N TYR A 180 -6.17 -2.85 9.30
CA TYR A 180 -5.61 -1.59 9.82
C TYR A 180 -6.54 -0.87 10.81
N ALA A 181 -7.76 -1.37 11.05
CA ALA A 181 -8.76 -0.65 11.84
C ALA A 181 -8.32 -0.44 13.30
N HIS A 182 -7.52 -1.35 13.84
CA HIS A 182 -6.99 -1.26 15.20
C HIS A 182 -6.00 -0.08 15.40
N PHE A 183 -5.50 0.52 14.33
CA PHE A 183 -4.68 1.74 14.38
C PHE A 183 -5.51 3.02 14.50
N ALA A 184 -6.82 2.96 14.25
CA ALA A 184 -7.66 4.14 14.35
C ALA A 184 -7.69 4.63 15.82
N PRO A 185 -7.54 5.94 16.06
CA PRO A 185 -7.73 6.47 17.40
C PRO A 185 -9.15 6.17 17.89
N SER A 186 -9.29 6.01 19.20
CA SER A 186 -10.60 5.76 19.79
C SER A 186 -11.47 7.03 19.68
N HIS A 187 -12.61 6.90 19.00
CA HIS A 187 -13.53 7.99 18.72
C HIS A 187 -14.85 7.87 19.52
N TYR A 188 -14.86 7.19 20.68
CA TYR A 188 -16.12 6.99 21.44
C TYR A 188 -16.83 8.32 21.76
N GLU A 189 -16.08 9.39 22.04
CA GLU A 189 -16.63 10.72 22.31
C GLU A 189 -17.21 11.41 21.06
N ASP A 190 -16.80 10.97 19.86
CA ASP A 190 -17.35 11.51 18.61
C ASP A 190 -18.82 11.17 18.42
N ALA A 191 -19.32 10.10 19.04
CA ALA A 191 -20.75 9.76 19.00
C ALA A 191 -21.61 10.89 19.61
N VAL A 192 -21.11 11.51 20.68
CA VAL A 192 -21.77 12.67 21.30
C VAL A 192 -21.54 13.93 20.46
N ARG A 193 -20.30 14.14 19.98
CA ARG A 193 -19.93 15.33 19.18
C ARG A 193 -20.68 15.42 17.85
N LEU A 194 -20.91 14.29 17.19
CA LEU A 194 -21.53 14.17 15.87
C LEU A 194 -23.03 13.84 15.95
N SER A 195 -23.60 13.80 17.16
CA SER A 195 -25.02 13.57 17.36
C SER A 195 -25.85 14.67 16.70
N PRO A 196 -26.95 14.33 16.00
CA PRO A 196 -27.81 15.31 15.34
C PRO A 196 -28.41 16.34 16.31
N LEU A 197 -28.55 15.99 17.60
CA LEU A 197 -29.07 16.89 18.63
C LEU A 197 -28.19 18.13 18.83
N LYS A 198 -26.87 18.01 18.64
CA LYS A 198 -25.94 19.14 18.83
C LYS A 198 -26.20 20.29 17.85
N ASN A 199 -26.53 19.96 16.59
CA ASN A 199 -26.78 20.96 15.56
C ASN A 199 -28.09 21.72 15.79
N LEU A 200 -29.06 21.10 16.47
CA LEU A 200 -30.33 21.75 16.83
C LEU A 200 -30.14 22.78 17.95
N ILE A 201 -29.29 22.48 18.92
CA ILE A 201 -29.06 23.36 20.10
C ILE A 201 -28.27 24.62 19.70
N ASN A 202 -27.30 24.51 18.78
CA ASN A 202 -26.47 25.65 18.34
C ASN A 202 -27.14 26.57 17.30
N SER A 203 -28.36 26.25 16.89
CA SER A 203 -29.12 27.04 15.89
C SER A 203 -30.19 27.94 16.55
N THR A 204 -30.21 28.03 17.88
CA THR A 204 -31.08 28.89 18.69
C THR A 204 -30.23 29.92 19.41
#